data_AF-A0A6V7L6R5-F1
#
_entry.id   AF-A0A6V7L6R5-F1
#
_cell.length_a   1.000
_cell.length_b   1.000
_cell.length_c   1.000
_cell.angle_alpha   90.00
_cell.angle_beta   90.00
_cell.angle_gamma   90.00
#
_symmetry.space_group_name_H-M   'P 1'
#
loop_
_entity.id
_entity.type
_entity.pdbx_description
1 polymer ?
#
loop_
_entity_poly.entity_id
_entity_poly.type
_entity_poly.pdbx_seq_one_letter_code
_entity_poly.pdbx_strand_id
1 'polypeptide(L)'
;LFKPFIFDETIKPVALPSPHFLPDLAIARFAAWGSISLKKQRNTKLFWARLAIVADSVCLGPDFPWKRESEFCAMDIDGDACALW
;
A
#
# COMPACT_ATOMS: atom_id res chain seq x y z
N LEU A 1 10.78 -28.82 -6.02
CA LEU A 1 11.49 -28.65 -4.73
C LEU A 1 11.48 -27.18 -4.37
N PHE A 2 10.77 -26.80 -3.29
CA PHE A 2 10.79 -25.44 -2.75
C PHE A 2 11.90 -25.37 -1.71
N LYS A 3 12.89 -24.48 -1.91
CA LYS A 3 13.90 -24.19 -0.88
C LYS A 3 13.44 -22.93 -0.13
N PRO A 4 13.34 -22.97 1.21
CA PRO A 4 13.02 -21.79 1.99
C PRO A 4 14.06 -20.68 1.79
N PHE A 5 13.63 -19.43 1.92
CA PHE A 5 14.55 -18.30 2.03
C PHE A 5 15.33 -18.38 3.34
N ILE A 6 16.58 -17.94 3.31
CA ILE A 6 17.40 -17.75 4.51
C ILE A 6 17.18 -16.31 4.94
N PHE A 7 16.70 -16.11 6.17
CA PHE A 7 16.51 -14.77 6.73
C PHE A 7 17.83 -14.21 7.24
N ASP A 8 18.02 -12.91 7.03
CA ASP A 8 19.19 -12.15 7.45
C ASP A 8 18.83 -10.68 7.72
N GLU A 9 19.81 -9.79 7.74
CA GLU A 9 19.56 -8.36 7.95
C GLU A 9 18.78 -7.70 6.81
N THR A 10 18.83 -8.29 5.61
CA THR A 10 18.19 -7.79 4.38
C THR A 10 16.87 -8.47 4.06
N ILE A 11 16.69 -9.74 4.45
CA ILE A 11 15.49 -10.53 4.20
C ILE A 11 14.82 -10.86 5.54
N LYS A 12 13.72 -10.18 5.84
CA LYS A 12 12.90 -10.41 7.05
C LYS A 12 11.41 -10.50 6.68
N PRO A 13 10.63 -11.35 7.38
CA PRO A 13 9.19 -11.39 7.20
C PRO A 13 8.53 -10.10 7.74
N VAL A 14 7.38 -9.75 7.16
CA VAL A 14 6.54 -8.66 7.69
C VAL A 14 5.75 -9.13 8.91
N ALA A 15 5.60 -8.26 9.91
CA ALA A 15 4.73 -8.53 11.05
C ALA A 15 3.26 -8.51 10.61
N LEU A 16 2.46 -9.47 11.08
CA LEU A 16 1.03 -9.45 10.86
C LEU A 16 0.34 -8.55 11.91
N PRO A 17 -0.67 -7.76 11.52
CA PRO A 17 -1.43 -6.96 12.47
C PRO A 17 -2.28 -7.85 13.38
N SER A 18 -2.61 -7.33 14.55
CA SER A 18 -3.65 -7.91 15.42
C SER A 18 -5.02 -7.80 14.73
N PRO A 19 -5.96 -8.75 14.95
CA PRO A 19 -7.33 -8.64 14.46
C PRO A 19 -8.08 -7.38 14.92
N HIS A 20 -7.61 -6.72 15.99
CA HIS A 20 -8.19 -5.48 16.51
C HIS A 20 -7.47 -4.22 16.01
N PHE A 21 -6.51 -4.35 15.10
CA PHE A 21 -5.83 -3.22 14.51
C PHE A 21 -6.79 -2.47 13.58
N LEU A 22 -7.08 -1.21 13.91
CA LEU A 22 -7.80 -0.30 13.03
C LEU A 22 -6.77 0.57 12.30
N PRO A 23 -6.66 0.45 10.97
CA PRO A 23 -5.67 1.18 10.21
C PRO A 23 -6.06 2.65 9.97
N ASP A 24 -7.28 3.06 10.32
CA ASP A 24 -7.82 4.40 10.07
C ASP A 24 -6.87 5.49 10.57
N LEU A 25 -6.60 6.48 9.71
CA LEU A 25 -5.72 7.61 9.97
C LEU A 25 -4.26 7.24 10.24
N ALA A 26 -3.86 5.98 10.05
CA ALA A 26 -2.47 5.57 10.08
C ALA A 26 -1.73 6.00 8.80
N ILE A 27 -0.40 6.16 8.92
CA ILE A 27 0.48 6.35 7.78
C ILE A 27 1.10 5.00 7.41
N ALA A 28 0.76 4.51 6.22
CA ALA A 28 1.36 3.33 5.62
C ALA A 28 2.58 3.71 4.76
N ARG A 29 3.42 2.71 4.49
CA ARG A 29 4.49 2.79 3.48
C ARG A 29 4.20 1.79 2.37
N PHE A 30 4.17 2.29 1.15
CA PHE A 30 4.09 1.48 -0.05
C PHE A 30 5.48 1.39 -0.67
N ALA A 31 5.90 0.21 -1.13
CA ALA A 31 7.17 0.03 -1.82
C ALA A 31 7.01 -0.92 -3.01
N ALA A 32 7.46 -0.50 -4.19
CA ALA A 32 7.35 -1.28 -5.42
C ALA A 32 8.36 -0.85 -6.49
N TRP A 33 8.52 -1.69 -7.52
CA TRP A 33 9.20 -1.35 -8.78
C TRP A 33 8.23 -0.92 -9.89
N GLY A 34 6.98 -0.63 -9.52
CA GLY A 34 5.94 -0.17 -10.43
C GLY A 34 6.22 1.24 -10.99
N SER A 35 5.39 1.68 -11.93
CA SER A 35 5.47 3.04 -12.45
C SER A 35 4.76 4.01 -11.50
N ILE A 36 5.43 5.09 -11.11
CA ILE A 36 4.85 6.23 -10.38
C ILE A 36 4.19 7.24 -11.33
N SER A 37 4.16 6.97 -12.63
CA SER A 37 3.49 7.80 -13.63
C SER A 37 2.60 6.97 -14.54
N LEU A 38 1.52 7.56 -15.07
CA LEU A 38 0.68 6.94 -16.11
C LEU A 38 1.46 6.55 -17.37
N LYS A 39 2.63 7.17 -17.59
CA LYS A 39 3.56 6.77 -18.62
C LYS A 39 4.32 5.55 -18.11
N LYS A 40 4.08 4.39 -18.73
CA LYS A 40 4.66 3.08 -18.40
C LYS A 40 6.20 3.09 -18.48
N GLN A 41 6.87 3.64 -17.47
CA GLN A 41 8.31 3.53 -17.31
C GLN A 41 8.59 2.49 -16.23
N ARG A 42 9.24 1.40 -16.63
CA ARG A 42 9.67 0.36 -15.70
C ARG A 42 10.79 0.91 -14.84
N ASN A 43 10.56 0.99 -13.53
CA ASN A 43 11.58 1.47 -12.62
C ASN A 43 12.55 0.34 -12.27
N THR A 44 13.85 0.55 -12.46
CA THR A 44 14.89 -0.44 -12.11
C THR A 44 15.30 -0.35 -10.65
N LYS A 45 14.87 0.70 -9.94
CA LYS A 45 15.10 0.92 -8.52
C LYS A 45 13.81 0.73 -7.74
N LEU A 46 13.93 0.19 -6.53
CA LEU A 46 12.83 0.14 -5.59
C LEU A 46 12.47 1.58 -5.21
N PHE A 47 11.21 1.91 -5.37
CA PHE A 47 10.64 3.17 -4.93
C PHE A 47 9.73 2.92 -3.73
N TRP A 48 9.57 3.94 -2.88
CA TRP A 48 8.64 3.90 -1.77
C TRP A 48 7.94 5.26 -1.58
N ALA A 49 6.69 5.22 -1.11
CA ALA A 49 5.86 6.39 -0.82
C ALA A 49 5.18 6.25 0.54
N ARG A 50 4.72 7.37 1.09
CA ARG A 50 3.83 7.40 2.26
C ARG A 50 2.40 7.52 1.80
N LEU A 51 1.53 6.68 2.37
CA LEU A 51 0.10 6.72 2.10
C LEU A 51 -0.63 6.97 3.42
N ALA A 52 -1.56 7.92 3.45
CA ALA A 52 -2.50 8.07 4.55
C ALA A 52 -3.67 7.12 4.34
N ILE A 53 -3.96 6.29 5.34
CA ILE A 53 -5.16 5.47 5.35
C ILE A 53 -6.33 6.38 5.69
N VAL A 54 -7.28 6.48 4.76
CA VAL A 54 -8.41 7.38 4.92
C VAL A 54 -9.55 6.67 5.65
N ALA A 55 -10.30 7.44 6.43
CA ALA A 55 -11.46 6.93 7.14
C ALA A 55 -12.49 6.35 6.16
N ASP A 56 -13.22 5.34 6.60
CA ASP A 56 -14.23 4.68 5.80
C ASP A 56 -15.29 5.63 5.24
N SER A 57 -15.66 6.69 5.98
CA SER A 57 -16.58 7.72 5.51
C SER A 57 -16.09 8.48 4.28
N VAL A 58 -14.77 8.62 4.11
CA VAL A 58 -14.13 9.25 2.96
C VAL A 58 -13.97 8.24 1.82
N CYS A 59 -13.64 6.99 2.15
CA CYS A 59 -13.48 5.88 1.20
C CYS A 59 -14.80 5.44 0.56
N LEU A 60 -15.93 5.53 1.29
CA LEU A 60 -17.27 5.14 0.85
C LEU A 60 -18.01 6.26 0.10
N GLY A 61 -17.30 7.24 -0.45
CA GLY A 61 -17.86 8.27 -1.31
C GLY A 61 -18.56 7.68 -2.55
N PRO A 62 -19.39 8.48 -3.25
CA PRO A 62 -20.10 8.05 -4.46
C PRO A 62 -19.19 7.49 -5.57
N ASP A 63 -17.88 7.76 -5.48
CA ASP A 63 -16.86 7.28 -6.40
C ASP A 63 -16.49 5.80 -6.20
N PHE A 64 -16.85 5.17 -5.07
CA PHE A 64 -16.47 3.78 -4.75
C PHE A 64 -17.63 2.90 -4.23
N PRO A 65 -18.70 2.70 -5.01
CA PRO A 65 -19.88 1.93 -4.57
C PRO A 65 -19.62 0.41 -4.39
N TRP A 66 -18.42 -0.07 -4.70
CA TRP A 66 -18.05 -1.49 -4.72
C TRP A 66 -17.15 -1.93 -3.55
N LYS A 67 -16.76 -0.99 -2.67
CA LYS A 67 -15.82 -1.25 -1.57
C LYS A 67 -16.40 -2.28 -0.60
N ARG A 68 -15.61 -3.32 -0.27
CA ARG A 68 -15.97 -4.38 0.69
C ARG A 68 -15.53 -4.02 2.11
N GLU A 69 -16.11 -4.69 3.10
CA GLU A 69 -15.73 -4.54 4.52
C GLU A 69 -14.26 -4.91 4.80
N SER A 70 -13.69 -5.83 4.01
CA SER A 70 -12.28 -6.25 4.14
C SER A 70 -11.30 -5.33 3.41
N GLU A 71 -11.76 -4.21 2.86
CA GLU A 71 -10.95 -3.27 2.08
C GLU A 71 -10.83 -1.94 2.82
N PHE A 72 -9.77 -1.19 2.52
CA PHE A 72 -9.56 0.17 2.99
C PHE A 72 -8.94 0.99 1.87
N CYS A 73 -9.13 2.31 1.92
CA CYS A 73 -8.51 3.23 0.98
C CYS A 73 -7.25 3.83 1.59
N ALA A 74 -6.23 4.03 0.76
CA ALA A 74 -5.02 4.75 1.11
C ALA A 74 -4.75 5.83 0.05
N MET A 75 -4.48 7.04 0.50
CA MET A 75 -4.22 8.19 -0.36
C MET A 75 -2.76 8.59 -0.24
N ASP A 76 -2.16 8.91 -1.37
CA ASP A 76 -0.82 9.48 -1.39
C ASP A 76 -0.84 10.90 -0.82
N ILE A 77 0.05 11.15 0.13
CA ILE A 77 0.17 12.45 0.80
C ILE A 77 1.29 13.32 0.22
N ASP A 78 2.25 12.71 -0.49
CA ASP A 78 3.46 13.40 -0.97
C ASP A 78 3.40 13.65 -2.49
N GLY A 79 2.47 13.02 -3.21
CA GLY A 79 2.36 13.10 -4.67
C GLY A 79 3.39 12.23 -5.40
N ASP A 80 4.04 11.32 -4.68
CA ASP A 80 5.10 10.44 -5.18
C ASP A 80 4.57 9.08 -5.70
N ALA A 81 3.31 8.74 -5.44
CA ALA A 81 2.68 7.48 -5.87
C ALA A 81 1.63 7.70 -6.96
N CYS A 82 1.68 6.85 -7.99
CA CYS A 82 0.56 6.70 -8.92
C CYS A 82 -0.49 5.77 -8.31
N ALA A 83 -1.51 6.34 -7.68
CA ALA A 83 -2.78 5.65 -7.51
C ALA A 83 -3.60 5.86 -8.80
N LEU A 84 -3.65 4.81 -9.64
CA LEU A 84 -4.68 4.69 -10.66
C LEU A 84 -5.97 4.26 -9.95
N TRP A 85 -6.96 5.15 -9.92
CA TRP A 85 -8.33 4.86 -9.50
C TRP A 85 -9.09 4.22 -10.66
#